data_AF-A0A962KKP2-F1
#
_entry.id   AF-A0A962KKP2-F1
#
_cell.length_a   1.000
_cell.length_b   1.000
_cell.length_c   1.000
_cell.angle_alpha   90.00
_cell.angle_beta   90.00
_cell.angle_gamma   90.00
#
_symmetry.space_group_name_H-M   'P 1'
#
loop_
_entity.id
_entity.type
_entity.pdbx_description
1 polymer ?
#
loop_
_entity_poly.entity_id
_entity_poly.type
_entity_poly.pdbx_seq_one_letter_code
_entity_poly.pdbx_strand_id
1 'polypeptide(L)'
;MLTSVFSVQEWSIIVGFGVLWLGIQIIWVAPVPRQLRRGEVPRAPRGTPEAFGLFWVDQYAWIGIGLTALGLLALGYGVIA
;
A
#
# COMPACT_ATOMS: atom_id res chain seq x y z
N MET A 1 15.51 8.22 31.08
CA MET A 1 15.07 6.99 30.40
C MET A 1 13.64 7.22 29.96
N LEU A 2 13.39 7.43 28.67
CA LEU A 2 12.03 7.62 28.15
C LEU A 2 11.35 6.25 28.12
N THR A 3 10.54 5.94 29.12
CA THR A 3 9.62 4.80 29.05
C THR A 3 8.49 5.18 28.10
N SER A 4 8.42 4.51 26.96
CA SER A 4 7.28 4.62 26.04
C SER A 4 5.98 4.38 26.80
N VAL A 5 4.98 5.24 26.60
CA VAL A 5 3.64 5.09 27.21
C VAL A 5 2.93 3.84 26.66
N PHE A 6 3.28 3.40 25.45
CA PHE A 6 2.72 2.23 24.79
C PHE A 6 3.76 1.12 24.66
N SER A 7 3.30 -0.12 24.81
CA SER A 7 4.04 -1.34 24.47
C SER A 7 4.31 -1.42 22.95
N VAL A 8 5.22 -2.32 22.57
CA VAL A 8 5.52 -2.57 21.15
C VAL A 8 4.29 -3.10 20.41
N GLN A 9 3.48 -3.91 21.09
CA GLN A 9 2.22 -4.45 20.59
C GLN A 9 1.22 -3.32 20.28
N GLU A 10 1.00 -2.42 21.23
CA GLU A 10 0.10 -1.27 21.05
C GLU A 10 0.59 -0.34 19.93
N TRP A 11 1.89 -0.06 19.86
CA TRP A 11 2.47 0.68 18.74
C TRP A 11 2.26 -0.02 17.40
N SER A 12 2.40 -1.34 17.37
CA SER A 12 2.17 -2.14 16.16
C SER A 12 0.72 -2.06 15.70
N ILE A 13 -0.23 -2.03 16.63
CA ILE A 13 -1.66 -1.83 16.33
C ILE A 13 -1.91 -0.42 15.78
N ILE A 14 -1.43 0.62 16.47
CA ILE A 14 -1.64 2.02 16.08
C ILE A 14 -1.06 2.29 14.69
N VAL A 15 0.21 1.93 14.47
CA VAL A 15 0.85 2.08 13.16
C VAL A 15 0.18 1.19 12.13
N GLY A 16 -0.18 -0.05 12.49
CA GLY A 16 -0.84 -1.00 11.60
C GLY A 16 -2.14 -0.44 11.02
N PHE A 17 -3.00 0.16 11.85
CA PHE A 17 -4.22 0.84 11.36
C PHE A 17 -3.92 2.04 10.46
N GLY A 18 -2.93 2.86 10.79
CA GLY A 18 -2.55 4.01 9.96
C GLY A 18 -2.04 3.59 8.58
N VAL A 19 -1.15 2.60 8.54
CA VAL A 19 -0.59 2.03 7.31
C VAL A 19 -1.68 1.33 6.49
N LEU A 20 -2.55 0.55 7.13
CA LEU A 20 -3.67 -0.12 6.48
C LEU A 20 -4.65 0.90 5.87
N TRP A 21 -5.03 1.92 6.62
CA TRP A 21 -5.92 2.97 6.15
C TRP A 21 -5.36 3.69 4.91
N LEU A 22 -4.08 4.09 4.97
CA LEU A 22 -3.41 4.72 3.83
C LEU A 22 -3.36 3.78 2.61
N GLY A 23 -3.03 2.51 2.83
CA GLY A 23 -3.02 1.50 1.77
C GLY A 23 -4.38 1.34 1.08
N ILE A 24 -5.46 1.25 1.87
CA ILE A 24 -6.83 1.15 1.36
C ILE A 24 -7.23 2.41 0.58
N GLN A 25 -6.90 3.61 1.07
CA GLN A 25 -7.18 4.86 0.37
C GLN A 25 -6.47 4.90 -1.00
N ILE A 26 -5.23 4.43 -1.08
CA ILE A 26 -4.49 4.35 -2.35
C ILE A 26 -5.13 3.35 -3.31
N ILE A 27 -5.52 2.17 -2.84
CA ILE A 27 -6.22 1.16 -3.66
C ILE A 27 -7.58 1.69 -4.12
N TRP A 28 -8.26 2.51 -3.31
CA TRP A 28 -9.54 3.10 -3.67
C TRP A 28 -9.42 4.10 -4.83
N VAL A 29 -8.37 4.92 -4.84
CA VAL A 29 -8.16 5.95 -5.88
C VAL A 29 -7.40 5.44 -7.10
N ALA A 30 -6.54 4.44 -6.92
CA ALA A 30 -5.76 3.86 -8.01
C ALA A 30 -6.46 2.62 -8.59
N PRO A 31 -6.59 2.48 -9.91
CA PRO A 31 -7.09 1.24 -10.50
C PRO A 31 -6.16 0.07 -10.17
N VAL A 32 -6.70 -1.15 -10.23
CA VAL A 32 -5.91 -2.39 -10.10
C VAL A 32 -4.68 -2.32 -11.02
N PRO A 33 -3.46 -2.63 -10.53
CA PRO A 33 -2.25 -2.55 -11.33
C PRO A 33 -2.42 -3.31 -12.65
N ARG A 34 -1.93 -2.74 -13.74
CA ARG A 34 -2.10 -3.33 -15.08
C ARG A 34 -1.56 -4.75 -15.20
N GLN A 35 -0.58 -5.13 -14.38
CA GLN A 35 0.00 -6.47 -14.30
C GLN A 35 -0.99 -7.53 -13.76
N LEU A 36 -2.01 -7.11 -13.00
CA LEU A 36 -3.04 -7.98 -12.43
C LEU A 36 -4.35 -7.93 -13.23
N ARG A 37 -4.46 -7.01 -14.19
CA ARG A 37 -5.66 -6.85 -15.03
C ARG A 37 -5.67 -7.90 -16.15
N ARG A 38 -6.86 -8.45 -16.42
CA ARG A 38 -7.12 -9.28 -17.61
C ARG A 38 -7.66 -8.42 -18.74
N GLY A 39 -7.39 -8.82 -19.99
CA GLY A 39 -7.91 -8.17 -21.19
C GLY A 39 -7.03 -7.03 -21.70
N GLU A 40 -7.66 -6.05 -22.35
CA GLU A 40 -6.94 -4.90 -22.90
C GLU A 40 -6.42 -3.98 -21.80
N VAL A 41 -5.15 -3.62 -21.94
CA VAL A 41 -4.40 -2.82 -20.99
C VAL A 41 -3.86 -1.59 -21.73
N PRO A 42 -4.06 -0.36 -21.21
CA PRO A 42 -3.52 0.84 -21.84
C PRO A 42 -2.01 0.74 -22.04
N ARG A 43 -1.55 1.07 -23.25
CA ARG A 43 -0.13 1.10 -23.63
C ARG A 43 0.18 2.45 -24.30
N ALA A 44 1.39 2.94 -24.08
CA ALA A 44 1.92 4.12 -24.72
C ALA A 44 3.30 3.79 -25.31
N PRO A 45 3.78 4.52 -26.34
CA PRO A 45 5.10 4.32 -26.90
C PRO A 45 6.18 4.50 -25.84
N ARG A 46 7.27 3.71 -25.93
CA ARG A 46 8.36 3.80 -24.96
C ARG A 46 9.03 5.17 -25.03
N GLY A 47 9.40 5.70 -23.87
CA GLY A 47 10.08 6.99 -23.76
C GLY A 47 9.17 8.21 -23.79
N THR A 48 7.84 8.04 -23.85
CA THR A 48 6.90 9.17 -23.78
C THR A 48 6.46 9.46 -22.34
N PRO A 49 6.06 10.71 -22.03
CA PRO A 49 5.49 11.06 -20.73
C PRO A 49 4.28 10.20 -20.35
N GLU A 50 3.46 9.81 -21.32
CA GLU A 50 2.29 8.96 -21.10
C GLU A 50 2.69 7.56 -20.61
N ALA A 51 3.77 6.99 -21.18
CA ALA A 51 4.29 5.70 -20.71
C ALA A 51 4.80 5.77 -19.27
N PHE A 52 5.44 6.90 -18.89
CA PHE A 52 5.85 7.14 -17.51
C PHE A 52 4.65 7.31 -16.58
N GLY A 53 3.63 8.08 -16.98
CA GLY A 53 2.40 8.25 -16.20
C GLY A 53 1.70 6.92 -15.95
N LEU A 54 1.59 6.08 -16.97
CA LEU A 54 1.03 4.73 -16.83
C LEU A 54 1.86 3.83 -15.90
N PHE A 55 3.19 3.92 -15.96
CA PHE A 55 4.08 3.23 -15.02
C PHE A 55 3.88 3.72 -13.59
N TRP A 56 3.79 5.04 -13.39
CA TRP A 56 3.64 5.64 -12.08
C TRP A 56 2.33 5.25 -11.41
N VAL A 57 1.23 5.21 -12.16
CA VAL A 57 -0.06 4.72 -11.66
C VAL A 57 0.04 3.26 -11.19
N ASP A 58 0.74 2.39 -11.92
CA ASP A 58 0.95 1.01 -11.47
C ASP A 58 1.78 0.96 -10.17
N GLN A 59 2.87 1.74 -10.09
CA GLN A 59 3.70 1.78 -8.87
C GLN A 59 2.91 2.27 -7.67
N TYR A 60 2.07 3.28 -7.87
CA TYR A 60 1.23 3.82 -6.82
C TYR A 60 0.22 2.77 -6.32
N ALA A 61 -0.42 2.04 -7.23
CA ALA A 61 -1.30 0.94 -6.86
C ALA A 61 -0.55 -0.18 -6.09
N TRP A 62 0.69 -0.52 -6.48
CA TRP A 62 1.52 -1.48 -5.76
C TRP A 62 1.92 -1.00 -4.36
N ILE A 63 2.18 0.30 -4.18
CA ILE A 63 2.40 0.90 -2.86
C ILE A 63 1.15 0.71 -1.99
N GLY A 64 -0.05 0.96 -2.54
CA GLY A 64 -1.31 0.73 -1.82
C GLY A 64 -1.49 -0.72 -1.37
N ILE A 65 -1.22 -1.68 -2.25
CA ILE A 65 -1.26 -3.12 -1.94
C ILE A 65 -0.24 -3.47 -0.85
N GLY A 66 1.00 -3.00 -1.00
CA GLY A 66 2.07 -3.25 -0.05
C GLY A 66 1.77 -2.70 1.34
N LEU A 67 1.30 -1.45 1.43
CA LEU A 67 0.87 -0.84 2.69
C LEU A 67 -0.30 -1.60 3.31
N THR A 68 -1.29 -1.99 2.52
CA THR A 68 -2.42 -2.79 3.02
C THR A 68 -1.94 -4.10 3.64
N ALA A 69 -1.06 -4.83 2.96
CA ALA A 69 -0.51 -6.09 3.47
C ALA A 69 0.34 -5.87 4.74
N LEU A 70 1.22 -4.87 4.74
CA LEU A 70 2.05 -4.53 5.90
C LEU A 70 1.22 -4.09 7.11
N GLY A 71 0.17 -3.30 6.88
CA GLY A 71 -0.77 -2.88 7.92
C GLY A 71 -1.47 -4.08 8.55
N LEU A 72 -1.96 -5.04 7.74
CA LEU A 72 -2.55 -6.28 8.24
C LEU A 72 -1.56 -7.13 9.04
N LEU A 73 -0.30 -7.25 8.58
CA LEU A 73 0.74 -7.99 9.31
C LEU A 73 1.07 -7.32 10.65
N ALA A 74 1.18 -5.98 10.70
CA ALA A 74 1.44 -5.23 11.92
C ALA A 74 0.28 -5.35 12.93
N LEU A 75 -0.96 -5.29 12.44
CA LEU A 75 -2.15 -5.55 13.27
C LEU A 75 -2.15 -6.98 13.81
N GLY A 76 -1.88 -7.98 12.95
CA GLY A 76 -1.79 -9.38 13.36
C GLY A 76 -0.73 -9.60 14.42
N TYR A 77 0.46 -9.02 14.24
CA TYR A 77 1.53 -9.05 15.23
C TYR A 77 1.09 -8.43 16.56
N GLY A 78 0.54 -7.21 16.55
CA GLY A 78 0.15 -6.52 17.78
C GLY A 78 -1.01 -7.18 18.54
N VAL A 79 -1.83 -8.00 17.88
CA VAL A 79 -2.95 -8.73 18.51
C VAL A 79 -2.52 -10.10 19.04
N ILE A 80 -1.58 -10.78 18.37
CA ILE A 80 -1.23 -12.18 18.65
C ILE A 80 0.02 -12.32 19.52
N ALA A 81 1.00 -11.43 19.37
CA ALA A 81 2.29 -11.46 20.08
C ALA A 81 2.28 -10.58 21.33
#